data_AF-A0A523KCL8-F1
#
_entry.id   AF-A0A523KCL8-F1
#
_cell.length_a   1.000
_cell.length_b   1.000
_cell.length_c   1.000
_cell.angle_alpha   90.00
_cell.angle_beta   90.00
_cell.angle_gamma   90.00
#
_symmetry.space_group_name_H-M   'P 1'
#
loop_
_entity.id
_entity.type
_entity.pdbx_description
1 polymer ?
#
loop_
_entity_poly.entity_id
_entity_poly.type
_entity_poly.pdbx_seq_one_letter_code
_entity_poly.pdbx_strand_id
1 'polypeptide(L)'
;MLQAWARQLLPGAGKRISEAAVILGGRQPQRAIEHFRAMGGAQSGARALCVLDRDDGSTPTLDPSPEPGLEFFTWGRRHIESYLLIPEAIGRALRLPHADGRLNRVLREHLPAANDEDAFRQLDAKRILRPGGPLTRALGVSIPLIHVARATRASELHDDVHACFDRLRDALGIPHTQVVRSSL
;
A
#
# COMPACT_ATOMS: atom_id res chain seq x y z
N MET A 1 -6.83 -1.07 -2.47
CA MET A 1 -5.45 -1.58 -2.62
C MET A 1 -5.09 -2.47 -1.45
N LEU A 2 -5.09 -1.93 -0.22
CA LEU A 2 -4.83 -2.69 1.03
C LEU A 2 -5.57 -4.02 1.12
N GLN A 3 -6.87 -4.05 0.81
CA GLN A 3 -7.65 -5.29 0.82
C GLN A 3 -7.11 -6.37 -0.13
N ALA A 4 -6.60 -5.97 -1.31
CA ALA A 4 -6.02 -6.91 -2.26
C ALA A 4 -4.70 -7.49 -1.74
N TRP A 5 -3.82 -6.63 -1.20
CA TRP A 5 -2.57 -7.05 -0.60
C TRP A 5 -2.77 -7.88 0.68
N ALA A 6 -3.77 -7.55 1.49
CA ALA A 6 -4.12 -8.33 2.69
C ALA A 6 -4.48 -9.77 2.37
N ARG A 7 -5.18 -10.01 1.26
CA ARG A 7 -5.50 -11.38 0.80
C ARG A 7 -4.26 -12.14 0.32
N GLN A 8 -3.23 -11.43 -0.15
CA GLN A 8 -1.99 -12.05 -0.61
C GLN A 8 -1.02 -12.32 0.55
N LEU A 9 -0.86 -11.36 1.45
CA LEU A 9 0.13 -11.40 2.54
C LEU A 9 -0.42 -12.04 3.83
N LEU A 10 -1.74 -12.03 4.03
CA LEU A 10 -2.43 -12.57 5.21
C LEU A 10 -3.71 -13.31 4.80
N PRO A 11 -3.65 -14.38 3.99
CA PRO A 11 -4.84 -15.01 3.38
C PRO A 11 -5.91 -15.44 4.40
N GLY A 12 -5.53 -15.94 5.59
CA GLY A 12 -6.46 -16.32 6.67
C GLY A 12 -7.08 -15.16 7.46
N ALA A 13 -6.60 -13.92 7.25
CA ALA A 13 -7.11 -12.73 7.91
C ALA A 13 -7.58 -11.64 6.92
N GLY A 14 -7.29 -11.78 5.63
CA GLY A 14 -7.54 -10.74 4.63
C GLY A 14 -9.01 -10.31 4.55
N LYS A 15 -9.97 -11.23 4.73
CA LYS A 15 -11.40 -10.88 4.81
C LYS A 15 -11.71 -10.01 6.03
N ARG A 16 -11.29 -10.45 7.23
CA ARG A 16 -11.49 -9.73 8.49
C ARG A 16 -10.84 -8.34 8.47
N ILE A 17 -9.60 -8.26 7.97
CA ILE A 17 -8.89 -6.99 7.80
C ILE A 17 -9.65 -6.08 6.83
N SER A 18 -10.20 -6.64 5.74
CA SER A 18 -10.97 -5.84 4.76
C SER A 18 -12.26 -5.28 5.35
N GLU A 19 -12.93 -6.04 6.22
CA GLU A 19 -14.17 -5.63 6.90
C GLU A 19 -13.92 -4.64 8.04
N ALA A 20 -12.77 -4.74 8.71
CA ALA A 20 -12.36 -3.83 9.78
C ALA A 20 -11.67 -2.55 9.29
N ALA A 21 -11.23 -2.50 8.03
CA ALA A 21 -10.50 -1.35 7.50
C ALA A 21 -11.44 -0.17 7.24
N VAL A 22 -11.15 0.98 7.87
CA VAL A 22 -11.88 2.23 7.70
C VAL A 22 -10.99 3.27 7.03
N ILE A 23 -11.51 3.94 6.00
CA ILE A 23 -10.83 5.06 5.34
C ILE A 23 -11.29 6.35 6.01
N LEU A 24 -10.41 7.00 6.76
CA LEU A 24 -10.76 8.18 7.56
C LEU A 24 -10.61 9.53 6.84
N GLY A 25 -10.16 9.52 5.57
CA GLY A 25 -10.11 10.69 4.69
C GLY A 25 -9.18 11.80 5.16
N GLY A 26 -8.11 12.06 4.40
CA GLY A 26 -7.12 13.08 4.74
C GLY A 26 -6.23 12.70 5.93
N ARG A 27 -5.23 13.55 6.21
CA ARG A 27 -4.21 13.30 7.22
C ARG A 27 -4.66 13.77 8.61
N GLN A 28 -5.57 13.04 9.22
CA GLN A 28 -6.18 13.43 10.50
C GLN A 28 -5.99 12.36 11.59
N PRO A 29 -4.78 12.25 12.19
CA PRO A 29 -4.50 11.30 13.28
C PRO A 29 -5.49 11.40 14.44
N GLN A 30 -5.95 12.62 14.75
CA GLN A 30 -6.95 12.87 15.79
C GLN A 30 -8.28 12.13 15.53
N ARG A 31 -8.74 12.09 14.27
CA ARG A 31 -9.93 11.31 13.90
C ARG A 31 -9.74 9.82 14.09
N ALA A 32 -8.51 9.31 13.87
CA ALA A 32 -8.22 7.90 14.12
C ALA A 32 -8.27 7.58 15.61
N ILE A 33 -7.74 8.48 16.47
CA ILE A 33 -7.83 8.36 17.93
C ILE A 33 -9.31 8.38 18.37
N GLU A 34 -10.08 9.36 17.93
CA GLU A 34 -11.51 9.48 18.25
C GLU A 34 -12.30 8.25 17.81
N HIS A 35 -12.07 7.78 16.59
CA HIS A 35 -12.70 6.59 16.06
C HIS A 35 -12.34 5.33 16.87
N PHE A 36 -11.06 5.17 17.21
CA PHE A 36 -10.59 4.04 18.03
C PHE A 36 -11.22 4.05 19.42
N ARG A 37 -11.28 5.22 20.08
CA ARG A 37 -11.95 5.38 21.37
C ARG A 37 -13.44 5.07 21.30
N ALA A 38 -14.12 5.50 20.22
CA ALA A 38 -15.53 5.20 20.00
C ALA A 38 -15.82 3.70 19.85
N MET A 39 -14.83 2.89 19.43
CA MET A 39 -14.90 1.42 19.40
C MET A 39 -14.54 0.75 20.74
N GLY A 40 -14.38 1.54 21.82
CA GLY A 40 -13.99 1.06 23.15
C GLY A 40 -12.49 1.11 23.44
N GLY A 41 -11.66 1.43 22.44
CA GLY A 41 -10.22 1.60 22.57
C GLY A 41 -9.48 0.40 23.17
N ALA A 42 -8.33 0.62 23.80
CA ALA A 42 -7.59 -0.45 24.45
C ALA A 42 -8.34 -1.10 25.63
N GLN A 43 -9.29 -0.39 26.24
CA GLN A 43 -10.07 -0.93 27.37
C GLN A 43 -10.95 -2.10 26.96
N SER A 44 -11.38 -2.17 25.70
CA SER A 44 -12.08 -3.34 25.15
C SER A 44 -11.14 -4.45 24.66
N GLY A 45 -9.82 -4.30 24.87
CA GLY A 45 -8.79 -5.19 24.32
C GLY A 45 -8.53 -4.97 22.82
N ALA A 46 -9.07 -3.90 22.22
CA ALA A 46 -8.87 -3.62 20.81
C ALA A 46 -7.43 -3.17 20.52
N ARG A 47 -6.94 -3.54 19.32
CA ARG A 47 -5.71 -3.02 18.74
C ARG A 47 -6.00 -2.48 17.34
N ALA A 48 -5.37 -1.38 16.98
CA ALA A 48 -5.57 -0.74 15.69
C ALA A 48 -4.25 -0.22 15.10
N LEU A 49 -4.17 -0.23 13.77
CA LEU A 49 -3.09 0.38 13.01
C LEU A 49 -3.68 1.45 12.08
N CYS A 50 -3.31 2.71 12.30
CA CYS A 50 -3.67 3.81 11.44
C CYS A 50 -2.54 4.04 10.41
N VAL A 51 -2.87 3.83 9.14
CA VAL A 51 -1.93 3.93 8.02
C VAL A 51 -2.11 5.27 7.32
N LEU A 52 -1.01 6.00 7.10
CA LEU A 52 -1.00 7.37 6.61
C LEU A 52 -0.12 7.51 5.36
N ASP A 53 -0.60 8.25 4.36
CA ASP A 53 0.22 8.73 3.26
C ASP A 53 1.19 9.82 3.74
N ARG A 54 2.34 9.94 3.08
CA ARG A 54 3.26 11.06 3.31
C ARG A 54 2.73 12.37 2.70
N ASP A 55 1.99 12.27 1.61
CA ASP A 55 1.51 13.39 0.79
C ASP A 55 2.65 14.35 0.40
N ASP A 56 2.45 15.67 0.41
CA ASP A 56 3.33 16.71 -0.18
C ASP A 56 4.76 16.86 0.40
N GLY A 57 5.30 15.81 1.01
CA GLY A 57 6.68 15.73 1.46
C GLY A 57 6.86 16.13 2.92
N SER A 58 5.84 16.75 3.52
CA SER A 58 5.79 16.95 4.97
C SER A 58 5.52 15.60 5.64
N THR A 59 6.58 14.96 6.15
CA THR A 59 6.42 13.92 7.16
C THR A 59 6.17 14.67 8.46
N PRO A 60 4.94 14.85 8.97
CA PRO A 60 4.80 15.12 10.38
C PRO A 60 5.48 13.97 11.08
N THR A 61 6.47 14.33 11.89
CA THR A 61 6.90 13.50 13.00
C THR A 61 5.65 13.20 13.80
N LEU A 62 5.06 12.03 13.56
CA LEU A 62 3.99 11.56 14.42
C LEU A 62 4.70 11.06 15.65
N ASP A 63 4.50 11.77 16.76
CA ASP A 63 4.80 11.21 18.06
C ASP A 63 4.11 9.83 18.17
N PRO A 64 4.68 8.90 18.95
CA PRO A 64 3.99 7.67 19.30
C PRO A 64 2.55 7.99 19.68
N SER A 65 1.60 7.21 19.17
CA SER A 65 0.18 7.45 19.48
C SER A 65 0.02 7.62 20.99
N PRO A 66 -0.59 8.73 21.46
CA PRO A 66 -0.85 8.89 22.89
C PRO A 66 -1.91 7.90 23.39
N GLU A 67 -2.59 7.20 22.47
CA GLU A 67 -3.65 6.24 22.77
C GLU A 67 -3.08 4.81 22.79
N PRO A 68 -3.09 4.13 23.96
CA PRO A 68 -2.66 2.74 24.06
C PRO A 68 -3.43 1.84 23.08
N GLY A 69 -2.74 0.86 22.48
CA GLY A 69 -3.33 -0.08 21.53
C GLY A 69 -3.58 0.47 20.12
N LEU A 70 -3.43 1.77 19.89
CA LEU A 70 -3.43 2.39 18.56
C LEU A 70 -2.00 2.68 18.12
N GLU A 71 -1.62 2.20 16.94
CA GLU A 71 -0.32 2.46 16.32
C GLU A 71 -0.46 3.29 15.04
N PHE A 72 0.50 4.17 14.77
CA PHE A 72 0.59 4.89 13.50
C PHE A 72 1.68 4.30 12.61
N PHE A 73 1.36 4.13 11.33
CA PHE A 73 2.29 3.77 10.28
C PHE A 73 2.20 4.78 9.14
N THR A 74 3.32 5.35 8.72
CA THR A 74 3.35 6.26 7.57
C THR A 74 4.12 5.58 6.45
N TRP A 75 3.55 5.58 5.23
CA TRP A 75 4.24 5.10 4.04
C TRP A 75 5.55 5.86 3.83
N GLY A 76 6.62 5.16 3.44
CA GLY A 76 7.88 5.80 3.08
C GLY A 76 7.74 6.67 1.83
N ARG A 77 6.98 6.19 0.84
CA ARG A 77 6.70 6.91 -0.41
C ARG A 77 5.55 7.91 -0.27
N ARG A 78 5.53 8.89 -1.18
CA ARG A 78 4.58 10.01 -1.18
C ARG A 78 3.12 9.57 -0.97
N HIS A 79 2.70 8.59 -1.76
CA HIS A 79 1.35 8.07 -1.74
C HIS A 79 1.37 6.55 -1.83
N ILE A 80 0.37 5.89 -1.26
CA ILE A 80 0.18 4.44 -1.40
C ILE A 80 0.11 3.99 -2.88
N GLU A 81 -0.36 4.83 -3.81
CA GLU A 81 -0.36 4.51 -5.24
C GLU A 81 1.05 4.33 -5.83
N SER A 82 2.08 4.89 -5.18
CA SER A 82 3.48 4.77 -5.63
C SER A 82 3.98 3.33 -5.58
N TYR A 83 3.38 2.50 -4.72
CA TYR A 83 3.68 1.06 -4.64
C TYR A 83 2.96 0.23 -5.71
N LEU A 84 2.10 0.84 -6.54
CA LEU A 84 1.47 0.18 -7.69
C LEU A 84 2.21 0.43 -9.02
N LEU A 85 3.28 1.21 -9.01
CA LEU A 85 4.10 1.51 -10.19
C LEU A 85 5.04 0.34 -10.53
N ILE A 86 4.47 -0.87 -10.63
CA ILE A 86 5.15 -2.13 -10.92
C ILE A 86 4.80 -2.52 -12.36
N PRO A 87 5.75 -2.44 -13.32
CA PRO A 87 5.50 -2.70 -14.74
C PRO A 87 4.77 -4.03 -14.99
N GLU A 88 5.22 -5.09 -14.34
CA GLU A 88 4.72 -6.45 -14.53
C GLU A 88 3.28 -6.59 -14.01
N ALA A 89 2.96 -5.96 -12.88
CA ALA A 89 1.61 -5.97 -12.33
C ALA A 89 0.64 -5.16 -13.19
N ILE A 90 1.07 -4.00 -13.70
CA ILE A 90 0.28 -3.18 -14.63
C ILE A 90 0.02 -3.96 -15.92
N GLY A 91 1.06 -4.58 -16.49
CA GLY A 91 0.94 -5.42 -17.68
C GLY A 91 -0.07 -6.55 -17.51
N ARG A 92 -0.01 -7.28 -16.40
CA ARG A 92 -0.98 -8.35 -16.08
C ARG A 92 -2.39 -7.82 -15.89
N ALA A 93 -2.56 -6.71 -15.16
CA ALA A 93 -3.88 -6.13 -14.89
C ALA A 93 -4.60 -5.67 -16.17
N LEU A 94 -3.82 -5.20 -17.16
CA LEU A 94 -4.32 -4.70 -18.44
C LEU A 94 -4.27 -5.75 -19.57
N ARG A 95 -3.80 -6.99 -19.26
CA ARG A 95 -3.60 -8.07 -20.25
C ARG A 95 -2.74 -7.64 -21.44
N LEU A 96 -1.72 -6.83 -21.18
CA LEU A 96 -0.78 -6.38 -22.21
C LEU A 96 0.19 -7.51 -22.59
N PRO A 97 0.73 -7.50 -23.82
CA PRO A 97 1.85 -8.36 -24.18
C PRO A 97 3.01 -8.23 -23.20
N HIS A 98 3.73 -9.32 -22.98
CA HIS A 98 4.95 -9.27 -22.17
C HIS A 98 5.92 -8.27 -22.81
N ALA A 99 6.44 -7.33 -22.01
CA ALA A 99 7.30 -6.23 -22.45
C ALA A 99 6.64 -5.24 -23.44
N ASP A 100 5.36 -4.87 -23.24
CA ASP A 100 4.73 -3.76 -23.99
C ASP A 100 5.64 -2.51 -23.96
N GLY A 101 6.14 -2.14 -25.14
CA GLY A 101 7.10 -1.06 -25.29
C GLY A 101 6.55 0.31 -24.90
N ARG A 102 5.23 0.51 -24.98
CA ARG A 102 4.60 1.78 -24.56
C ARG A 102 4.63 1.89 -23.05
N LEU A 103 4.29 0.82 -22.33
CA LEU A 103 4.38 0.75 -20.87
C LEU A 103 5.82 0.95 -20.39
N ASN A 104 6.77 0.20 -20.95
CA ASN A 104 8.17 0.29 -20.52
C ASN A 104 8.77 1.66 -20.79
N ARG A 105 8.42 2.29 -21.92
CA ARG A 105 8.87 3.64 -22.26
C ARG A 105 8.31 4.68 -21.29
N VAL A 106 6.99 4.70 -21.08
CA VAL A 106 6.36 5.71 -20.20
C VAL A 106 6.81 5.58 -18.75
N LEU A 107 7.04 4.35 -18.27
CA LEU A 107 7.59 4.14 -16.93
C LEU A 107 9.05 4.62 -16.85
N ARG A 108 9.87 4.36 -17.85
CA ARG A 108 11.26 4.87 -17.88
C ARG A 108 11.34 6.40 -17.93
N GLU A 109 10.41 7.04 -18.63
CA GLU A 109 10.37 8.50 -18.78
C GLU A 109 9.87 9.22 -17.52
N HIS A 110 9.05 8.56 -16.70
CA HIS A 110 8.35 9.20 -15.58
C HIS A 110 8.70 8.66 -14.20
N LEU A 111 9.34 7.48 -14.11
CA LEU A 111 9.78 6.93 -12.85
C LEU A 111 11.26 7.26 -12.61
N PRO A 112 11.65 7.47 -11.34
CA PRO A 112 13.05 7.49 -10.96
C PRO A 112 13.78 6.19 -11.30
N ALA A 113 15.11 6.22 -11.22
CA ALA A 113 15.90 4.99 -11.26
C ALA A 113 15.48 4.05 -10.12
N ALA A 114 15.49 2.75 -10.36
CA ALA A 114 14.95 1.75 -9.43
C ALA A 114 15.62 1.75 -8.03
N ASN A 115 16.84 2.30 -7.94
CA ASN A 115 17.62 2.42 -6.70
C ASN A 115 17.53 3.82 -6.05
N ASP A 116 16.78 4.76 -6.64
CA ASP A 116 16.64 6.13 -6.14
C ASP A 116 15.37 6.26 -5.29
N GLU A 117 15.42 5.72 -4.07
CA GLU A 117 14.29 5.76 -3.15
C GLU A 117 13.93 7.19 -2.73
N ASP A 118 14.90 8.11 -2.66
CA ASP A 118 14.61 9.51 -2.32
C ASP A 118 13.80 10.21 -3.40
N ALA A 119 14.05 9.93 -4.68
CA ALA A 119 13.18 10.39 -5.74
C ALA A 119 11.80 9.71 -5.72
N PHE A 120 11.73 8.40 -5.42
CA PHE A 120 10.44 7.71 -5.25
C PHE A 120 9.62 8.27 -4.08
N ARG A 121 10.28 8.73 -3.01
CA ARG A 121 9.63 9.39 -1.88
C ARG A 121 8.93 10.68 -2.26
N GLN A 122 9.41 11.39 -3.28
CA GLN A 122 8.85 12.66 -3.76
C GLN A 122 7.88 12.49 -4.95
N LEU A 123 7.83 11.30 -5.54
CA LEU A 123 7.08 11.02 -6.75
C LEU A 123 5.57 11.18 -6.55
N ASP A 124 4.95 12.07 -7.34
CA ASP A 124 3.49 12.15 -7.43
C ASP A 124 2.95 11.05 -8.36
N ALA A 125 2.74 9.86 -7.77
CA ALA A 125 2.17 8.71 -8.46
C ALA A 125 0.74 8.96 -8.96
N LYS A 126 -0.05 9.80 -8.26
CA LYS A 126 -1.42 10.15 -8.66
C LYS A 126 -1.42 10.88 -10.00
N ARG A 127 -0.45 11.78 -10.23
CA ARG A 127 -0.28 12.45 -11.54
C ARG A 127 0.00 11.47 -12.68
N ILE A 128 0.73 10.40 -12.41
CA ILE A 128 1.07 9.37 -13.40
C ILE A 128 -0.15 8.49 -13.71
N LEU A 129 -0.86 8.04 -12.67
CA LEU A 129 -1.93 7.05 -12.73
C LEU A 129 -3.33 7.61 -12.97
N ARG A 130 -3.55 8.92 -12.78
CA ARG A 130 -4.87 9.54 -12.97
C ARG A 130 -5.41 9.38 -14.39
N PRO A 131 -6.73 9.49 -14.59
CA PRO A 131 -7.31 9.64 -15.93
C PRO A 131 -6.62 10.77 -16.71
N GLY A 132 -6.23 10.50 -17.96
CA GLY A 132 -5.45 11.45 -18.78
C GLY A 132 -3.99 11.64 -18.37
N GLY A 133 -3.51 10.94 -17.33
CA GLY A 133 -2.10 10.89 -16.96
C GLY A 133 -1.23 10.25 -18.05
N PRO A 134 0.11 10.39 -17.97
CA PRO A 134 1.05 9.81 -18.93
C PRO A 134 0.79 8.34 -19.25
N LEU A 135 0.58 7.49 -18.24
CA LEU A 135 0.31 6.06 -18.43
C LEU A 135 -0.98 5.82 -19.22
N THR A 136 -2.08 6.46 -18.81
CA THR A 136 -3.39 6.37 -19.49
C THR A 136 -3.29 6.85 -20.94
N ARG A 137 -2.59 7.95 -21.20
CA ARG A 137 -2.38 8.48 -22.56
C ARG A 137 -1.55 7.55 -23.43
N ALA A 138 -0.48 6.98 -22.90
CA ALA A 138 0.40 6.08 -23.64
C ALA A 138 -0.27 4.75 -23.99
N LEU A 139 -1.11 4.23 -23.09
CA LEU A 139 -1.74 2.92 -23.26
C LEU A 139 -3.12 3.01 -23.94
N GLY A 140 -3.75 4.19 -23.93
CA GLY A 140 -5.11 4.40 -24.46
C GLY A 140 -6.21 3.78 -23.59
N VAL A 141 -5.89 3.36 -22.37
CA VAL A 141 -6.82 2.69 -21.44
C VAL A 141 -6.67 3.24 -20.03
N SER A 142 -7.78 3.27 -19.30
CA SER A 142 -7.76 3.61 -17.86
C SER A 142 -7.05 2.52 -17.07
N ILE A 143 -6.36 2.90 -16.00
CA ILE A 143 -5.65 1.97 -15.10
C ILE A 143 -6.48 1.76 -13.83
N PRO A 144 -7.27 0.67 -13.73
CA PRO A 144 -7.96 0.34 -12.50
C PRO A 144 -6.96 -0.11 -11.43
N LEU A 145 -6.62 0.79 -10.50
CA LEU A 145 -5.64 0.56 -9.43
C LEU A 145 -5.91 -0.71 -8.61
N ILE A 146 -7.19 -1.04 -8.40
CA ILE A 146 -7.58 -2.27 -7.70
C ILE A 146 -7.19 -3.54 -8.49
N HIS A 147 -7.22 -3.50 -9.82
CA HIS A 147 -6.77 -4.63 -10.63
C HIS A 147 -5.25 -4.75 -10.61
N VAL A 148 -4.52 -3.63 -10.64
CA VAL A 148 -3.06 -3.62 -10.48
C VAL A 148 -2.68 -4.22 -9.13
N ALA A 149 -3.33 -3.79 -8.04
CA ALA A 149 -3.09 -4.33 -6.70
C ALA A 149 -3.36 -5.84 -6.61
N ARG A 150 -4.45 -6.33 -7.25
CA ARG A 150 -4.75 -7.77 -7.31
C ARG A 150 -3.77 -8.56 -8.18
N ALA A 151 -3.27 -7.95 -9.24
CA ALA A 151 -2.33 -8.57 -10.16
C ALA A 151 -0.89 -8.57 -9.64
N THR A 152 -0.56 -7.73 -8.65
CA THR A 152 0.75 -7.69 -7.99
C THR A 152 1.01 -9.00 -7.26
N ARG A 153 2.23 -9.54 -7.33
CA ARG A 153 2.66 -10.73 -6.58
C ARG A 153 3.31 -10.30 -5.27
N ALA A 154 3.28 -11.16 -4.26
CA ALA A 154 3.89 -10.87 -2.96
C ALA A 154 5.38 -10.50 -3.07
N SER A 155 6.13 -11.13 -3.98
CA SER A 155 7.55 -10.86 -4.24
C SER A 155 7.82 -9.55 -4.99
N GLU A 156 6.80 -8.92 -5.54
CA GLU A 156 6.92 -7.63 -6.23
C GLU A 156 6.52 -6.46 -5.32
N LEU A 157 5.95 -6.75 -4.15
CA LEU A 157 5.60 -5.72 -3.18
C LEU A 157 6.87 -5.17 -2.53
N HIS A 158 6.91 -3.84 -2.44
CA HIS A 158 7.98 -3.11 -1.78
C HIS A 158 8.03 -3.43 -0.27
N ASP A 159 9.22 -3.32 0.32
CA ASP A 159 9.47 -3.63 1.74
C ASP A 159 8.56 -2.86 2.70
N ASP A 160 8.29 -1.57 2.46
CA ASP A 160 7.28 -0.80 3.22
C ASP A 160 5.90 -1.47 3.29
N VAL A 161 5.46 -2.11 2.20
CA VAL A 161 4.18 -2.84 2.20
C VAL A 161 4.29 -4.06 3.10
N HIS A 162 5.38 -4.82 3.00
CA HIS A 162 5.63 -5.93 3.92
C HIS A 162 5.68 -5.46 5.38
N ALA A 163 6.42 -4.39 5.68
CA ALA A 163 6.54 -3.83 7.01
C ALA A 163 5.17 -3.39 7.60
N CYS A 164 4.30 -2.80 6.79
CA CYS A 164 2.93 -2.47 7.20
C CYS A 164 2.14 -3.73 7.56
N PHE A 165 2.24 -4.79 6.74
CA PHE A 165 1.52 -6.04 6.96
C PHE A 165 2.12 -6.90 8.08
N ASP A 166 3.41 -6.78 8.35
CA ASP A 166 4.07 -7.40 9.50
C ASP A 166 3.55 -6.78 10.80
N ARG A 167 3.43 -5.44 10.88
CA ARG A 167 2.79 -4.78 12.02
C ARG A 167 1.34 -5.19 12.20
N LEU A 168 0.56 -5.32 11.11
CA LEU A 168 -0.79 -5.87 11.19
C LEU A 168 -0.80 -7.32 11.67
N ARG A 169 0.17 -8.14 11.26
CA ARG A 169 0.31 -9.53 11.69
C ARG A 169 0.54 -9.60 13.20
N ASP A 170 1.48 -8.80 13.71
CA ASP A 170 1.80 -8.69 15.13
C ASP A 170 0.63 -8.14 15.95
N ALA A 171 -0.10 -7.18 15.40
CA ALA A 171 -1.30 -6.62 16.01
C ALA A 171 -2.40 -7.67 16.19
N LEU A 172 -2.54 -8.57 15.21
CA LEU A 172 -3.55 -9.62 15.18
C LEU A 172 -3.09 -10.92 15.86
N GLY A 173 -1.86 -11.00 16.36
CA GLY A 173 -1.30 -12.22 16.97
C GLY A 173 -1.22 -13.39 15.99
N ILE A 174 -1.09 -13.11 14.69
CA ILE A 174 -1.01 -14.15 13.66
C ILE A 174 0.45 -14.64 13.60
N PRO A 175 0.73 -15.95 13.70
CA PRO A 175 2.10 -16.44 13.64
C PRO A 175 2.72 -16.21 12.25
N HIS A 176 4.03 -15.94 12.22
CA HIS A 176 4.80 -15.94 10.98
C HIS A 176 4.94 -17.37 10.47
N THR A 177 4.08 -17.78 9.53
CA THR A 177 4.24 -19.09 8.91
C THR A 177 5.44 -19.07 7.97
N GLN A 178 6.56 -19.66 8.37
CA GLN A 178 7.63 -20.01 7.44
C GLN A 178 7.13 -21.15 6.53
N VAL A 179 6.91 -20.87 5.26
CA VAL A 179 6.75 -21.92 4.26
C VAL A 179 8.13 -22.53 4.01
N VAL A 180 8.47 -23.57 4.76
CA VAL A 180 9.62 -24.43 4.46
C VAL A 180 9.30 -25.16 3.16
N ARG A 181 9.83 -24.69 2.03
CA ARG A 181 9.80 -25.47 0.79
C ARG A 181 10.84 -26.58 0.93
N SER A 182 10.40 -27.78 1.26
CA SER A 182 11.23 -28.97 1.11
C SER A 182 11.45 -29.21 -0.38
N SER A 183 12.67 -28.93 -0.85
CA SER A 183 13.11 -29.39 -2.17
C SER A 183 13.17 -30.92 -2.13
N LEU A 184 12.28 -31.56 -2.89
CA LEU A 184 12.44 -32.95 -3.32
C LEU A 184 13.20 -32.96 -4.64
#